data_AF-A0A523X221-F1
#
_entry.id   AF-A0A523X221-F1
#
_cell.length_a   1.000
_cell.length_b   1.000
_cell.length_c   1.000
_cell.angle_alpha   90.00
_cell.angle_beta   90.00
_cell.angle_gamma   90.00
#
_symmetry.space_group_name_H-M   'P 1'
#
loop_
_entity.id
_entity.type
_entity.pdbx_description
1 polymer ?
#
loop_
_entity_poly.entity_id
_entity_poly.type
_entity_poly.pdbx_seq_one_letter_code
_entity_poly.pdbx_strand_id
1 'polypeptide(L)'
;MYWDVEVTPEDEDEMILKIAATIHKYGLDVAAILMIESVKPLSFIGAQMGRFFVSPFLPALGEDVGISGEKFLQIFEKHENVEKLIKAIEELTREEEEQKKAEKAKKLEEKRAKIEAGEAPEKKGWRRFLPF
;
A
#
# COMPACT_ATOMS: atom_id res chain seq x y z
N MET A 1 -11.73 29.47 -3.78
CA MET A 1 -11.72 27.99 -3.72
C MET A 1 -12.91 27.61 -2.84
N TYR A 2 -13.72 26.59 -3.17
CA TYR A 2 -14.95 26.31 -2.39
C TYR A 2 -14.66 25.81 -0.97
N TRP A 3 -13.40 25.47 -0.67
CA TRP A 3 -12.88 25.11 0.64
C TRP A 3 -11.44 25.62 0.72
N ASP A 4 -11.11 26.49 1.68
CA ASP A 4 -9.71 26.70 2.09
C ASP A 4 -9.38 25.56 3.05
N VAL A 5 -9.00 24.41 2.47
CA VAL A 5 -8.59 23.26 3.26
C VAL A 5 -7.12 23.44 3.63
N GLU A 6 -6.87 23.71 4.89
CA GLU A 6 -5.51 23.65 5.42
C GLU A 6 -5.09 22.17 5.55
N VAL A 7 -3.91 21.86 4.99
CA VAL A 7 -3.29 20.54 5.08
C VAL A 7 -2.13 20.65 6.05
N THR A 8 -2.20 19.93 7.18
CA THR A 8 -1.08 19.83 8.12
C THR A 8 -0.09 18.74 7.69
N PRO A 9 1.14 18.72 8.22
CA PRO A 9 2.07 17.62 7.99
C PRO A 9 1.49 16.25 8.39
N GLU A 10 0.70 16.21 9.46
CA GLU A 10 0.01 14.99 9.92
C GLU A 10 -1.04 14.52 8.90
N ASP A 11 -1.79 15.44 8.29
CA ASP A 11 -2.73 15.11 7.21
C ASP A 11 -2.03 14.47 6.00
N GLU A 12 -0.82 14.95 5.65
CA GLU A 12 -0.01 14.37 4.57
C GLU A 12 0.31 12.91 4.89
N ASP A 13 0.89 12.67 6.05
CA ASP A 13 1.36 11.35 6.46
C ASP A 13 0.19 10.37 6.63
N GLU A 14 -0.93 10.79 7.24
CA GLU A 14 -2.14 9.97 7.36
C GLU A 14 -2.69 9.56 6.00
N MET A 15 -2.79 10.50 5.05
CA MET A 15 -3.29 10.19 3.71
C MET A 15 -2.34 9.26 2.96
N ILE A 16 -1.04 9.52 3.02
CA ILE A 16 -0.01 8.69 2.38
C ILE A 16 -0.07 7.25 2.91
N LEU A 17 -0.09 7.08 4.24
CA LEU A 17 -0.17 5.76 4.87
C LEU A 17 -1.47 5.04 4.51
N LYS A 18 -2.59 5.75 4.45
CA LYS A 18 -3.89 5.18 4.05
C LYS A 18 -3.87 4.67 2.60
N ILE A 19 -3.27 5.43 1.68
CA ILE A 19 -3.15 5.03 0.27
C ILE A 19 -2.18 3.86 0.14
N ALA A 20 -1.01 3.92 0.79
CA ALA A 20 -0.02 2.83 0.78
C ALA A 20 -0.61 1.52 1.30
N ALA A 21 -1.30 1.56 2.45
CA ALA A 21 -1.98 0.40 3.02
C ALA A 21 -3.08 -0.16 2.09
N THR A 22 -3.78 0.72 1.36
CA THR A 22 -4.79 0.31 0.39
C THR A 22 -4.15 -0.41 -0.80
N ILE A 23 -3.06 0.13 -1.36
CA ILE A 23 -2.31 -0.50 -2.46
C ILE A 23 -1.80 -1.89 -2.04
N HIS A 24 -1.18 -1.97 -0.86
CA HIS A 24 -0.64 -3.21 -0.31
C HIS A 24 -1.72 -4.25 -0.04
N LYS A 25 -2.86 -3.85 0.53
CA LYS A 25 -4.01 -4.73 0.74
C LYS A 25 -4.47 -5.43 -0.55
N TYR A 26 -4.35 -4.78 -1.70
CA TYR A 26 -4.73 -5.36 -3.00
C TYR A 26 -3.57 -6.06 -3.73
N GLY A 27 -2.37 -6.11 -3.14
CA GLY A 27 -1.19 -6.73 -3.76
C GLY A 27 -0.71 -5.99 -5.00
N LEU A 28 -0.93 -4.67 -5.06
CA LEU A 28 -0.60 -3.83 -6.22
C LEU A 28 0.77 -3.13 -6.08
N ASP A 29 1.56 -3.45 -5.06
CA ASP A 29 2.77 -2.71 -4.66
C ASP A 29 3.71 -2.40 -5.83
N VAL A 30 4.16 -3.45 -6.52
CA VAL A 30 5.12 -3.32 -7.64
C VAL A 30 4.52 -2.52 -8.80
N ALA A 31 3.26 -2.79 -9.15
CA ALA A 31 2.59 -2.10 -10.26
C ALA A 31 2.35 -0.61 -9.94
N ALA A 32 1.96 -0.31 -8.69
CA ALA A 32 1.77 1.04 -8.20
C ALA A 32 3.10 1.81 -8.18
N ILE A 33 4.17 1.25 -7.61
CA ILE A 33 5.48 1.89 -7.59
C ILE A 33 5.95 2.24 -9.01
N LEU A 34 5.87 1.28 -9.94
CA LEU A 34 6.27 1.51 -11.33
C LEU A 34 5.47 2.64 -11.99
N MET A 35 4.14 2.63 -11.81
CA MET A 35 3.26 3.63 -12.39
C MET A 35 3.52 5.01 -11.80
N ILE A 36 3.61 5.11 -10.47
CA ILE A 36 3.81 6.35 -9.75
C ILE A 36 5.17 6.95 -10.13
N GLU A 37 6.24 6.16 -10.13
CA GLU A 37 7.59 6.63 -10.52
C GLU A 37 7.61 7.16 -11.96
N SER A 38 6.85 6.52 -12.87
CA SER A 38 6.78 6.93 -14.28
C SER A 38 6.10 8.28 -14.49
N VAL A 39 5.17 8.68 -13.61
CA VAL A 39 4.38 9.93 -13.75
C VAL A 39 4.73 10.99 -12.71
N LYS A 40 5.60 10.67 -11.76
CA LYS A 40 5.99 11.52 -10.64
C LYS A 40 6.54 12.90 -11.00
N PRO A 41 7.32 13.11 -12.09
CA PRO A 41 7.69 14.46 -12.56
C PRO A 41 6.49 15.33 -12.97
N LEU A 42 5.34 14.72 -13.25
CA LEU A 42 4.11 15.39 -13.66
C LEU A 42 3.15 15.65 -12.49
N SER A 43 3.52 15.29 -11.25
CA SER A 43 2.70 15.46 -10.04
C SER A 43 2.09 16.85 -9.89
N PHE A 44 2.92 17.90 -9.98
CA PHE A 44 2.46 19.29 -9.94
C PHE A 44 1.44 19.61 -11.04
N ILE A 45 1.68 19.15 -12.28
CA ILE A 45 0.78 19.37 -13.42
C ILE A 45 -0.54 18.61 -13.18
N GLY A 46 -0.46 17.36 -12.73
CA GLY A 46 -1.62 16.53 -12.39
C GLY A 46 -2.49 17.18 -11.33
N ALA A 47 -1.88 17.77 -10.28
CA ALA A 47 -2.59 18.51 -9.25
C ALA A 47 -3.28 19.77 -9.81
N GLN A 48 -2.61 20.56 -10.66
CA GLN A 48 -3.25 21.73 -11.29
C GLN A 48 -4.41 21.32 -12.21
N MET A 49 -4.22 20.28 -13.02
CA MET A 49 -5.26 19.74 -13.89
C MET A 49 -6.43 19.18 -13.06
N GLY A 50 -6.15 18.51 -11.95
CA GLY A 50 -7.16 18.06 -11.00
C GLY A 50 -7.93 19.23 -10.38
N ARG A 51 -7.26 20.30 -9.96
CA ARG A 51 -7.93 21.51 -9.44
C ARG A 51 -8.80 22.19 -10.49
N PHE A 52 -8.38 22.19 -11.75
CA PHE A 52 -9.15 22.87 -12.80
C PHE A 52 -10.32 22.00 -13.31
N PHE A 53 -10.11 20.71 -13.53
CA PHE A 53 -11.07 19.83 -14.17
C PHE A 53 -11.85 18.92 -13.21
N VAL A 54 -11.32 18.61 -12.03
CA VAL A 54 -11.91 17.64 -11.09
C VAL A 54 -12.53 18.32 -9.88
N SER A 55 -11.81 19.25 -9.24
CA SER A 55 -12.25 19.98 -8.03
C SER A 55 -13.66 20.58 -8.14
N PRO A 56 -14.08 21.21 -9.25
CA PRO A 56 -15.45 21.75 -9.38
C PRO A 56 -16.57 20.72 -9.21
N PHE A 57 -16.28 19.44 -9.41
CA PHE A 57 -17.23 18.34 -9.32
C PHE A 57 -17.14 17.56 -8.01
N LEU A 58 -16.05 17.72 -7.23
CA LEU A 58 -15.84 17.01 -5.98
C LEU A 58 -16.97 17.22 -4.95
N PRO A 59 -17.55 18.44 -4.76
CA PRO A 59 -18.66 18.65 -3.83
C PRO A 59 -19.91 17.82 -4.16
N ALA A 60 -20.11 17.45 -5.44
CA ALA A 60 -21.26 16.64 -5.85
C ALA A 60 -21.18 15.19 -5.35
N LEU A 61 -20.01 14.74 -4.89
CA LEU A 61 -19.79 13.40 -4.35
C LEU A 61 -20.00 13.32 -2.83
N GLY A 62 -20.41 14.43 -2.19
CA GLY A 62 -20.58 14.56 -0.75
C GLY A 62 -19.44 15.32 -0.08
N GLU A 63 -19.70 15.87 1.11
CA GLU A 63 -18.76 16.75 1.83
C GLU A 63 -17.44 16.03 2.18
N ASP A 64 -17.52 14.83 2.74
CA ASP A 64 -16.34 14.04 3.13
C ASP A 64 -15.44 13.70 1.93
N VAL A 65 -16.05 13.31 0.81
CA VAL A 65 -15.34 13.00 -0.44
C VAL A 65 -14.78 14.27 -1.05
N GLY A 66 -15.54 15.37 -0.99
CA GLY A 66 -15.12 16.69 -1.44
C GLY A 66 -13.83 17.14 -0.75
N ILE A 67 -13.86 17.19 0.58
CA ILE A 67 -12.73 17.61 1.41
C ILE A 67 -11.53 16.67 1.21
N SER A 68 -11.76 15.36 1.23
CA SER A 68 -10.68 14.38 1.04
C SER A 68 -10.03 14.49 -0.33
N GLY A 69 -10.80 14.78 -1.38
CA GLY A 69 -10.31 14.99 -2.73
C GLY A 69 -9.49 16.27 -2.87
N GLU A 70 -9.90 17.37 -2.24
CA GLU A 70 -9.12 18.61 -2.20
C GLU A 70 -7.79 18.39 -1.46
N LYS A 71 -7.82 17.74 -0.29
CA LYS A 71 -6.60 17.34 0.43
C LYS A 71 -5.68 16.51 -0.45
N PHE A 72 -6.21 15.51 -1.17
CA PHE A 72 -5.42 14.68 -2.08
C PHE A 72 -4.70 15.52 -3.15
N LEU A 73 -5.42 16.42 -3.82
CA LEU A 73 -4.83 17.28 -4.86
C LEU A 73 -3.73 18.19 -4.30
N GLN A 74 -3.91 18.72 -3.09
CA GLN A 74 -2.93 19.58 -2.43
C GLN A 74 -1.71 18.81 -1.90
N ILE A 75 -1.91 17.63 -1.32
CA ILE A 75 -0.84 16.78 -0.78
C ILE A 75 0.05 16.29 -1.91
N PHE A 76 -0.52 15.74 -2.98
CA PHE A 76 0.23 15.14 -4.09
C PHE A 76 0.68 16.14 -5.17
N GLU A 77 0.44 17.43 -4.97
CA GLU A 77 1.12 18.48 -5.74
C GLU A 77 2.63 18.52 -5.44
N LYS A 78 3.01 18.19 -4.20
CA LYS A 78 4.39 18.15 -3.74
C LYS A 78 5.04 16.84 -4.18
N HIS A 79 6.15 16.95 -4.90
CA HIS A 79 6.91 15.80 -5.37
C HIS A 79 7.41 14.92 -4.21
N GLU A 80 7.75 15.55 -3.09
CA GLU A 80 8.23 14.90 -1.87
C GLU A 80 7.17 13.94 -1.29
N ASN A 81 5.89 14.25 -1.43
CA ASN A 81 4.81 13.41 -0.94
C ASN A 81 4.58 12.18 -1.84
N VAL A 82 4.87 12.32 -3.13
CA VAL A 82 4.90 11.18 -4.06
C VAL A 82 6.03 10.21 -3.68
N GLU A 83 7.22 10.74 -3.34
CA GLU A 83 8.34 9.93 -2.83
C GLU A 83 7.99 9.22 -1.52
N LYS A 84 7.38 9.95 -0.58
CA LYS A 84 6.92 9.37 0.70
C LYS A 84 5.95 8.22 0.46
N LEU A 85 5.01 8.35 -0.50
CA LEU A 85 4.07 7.29 -0.85
C LEU A 85 4.78 6.04 -1.38
N ILE A 86 5.73 6.21 -2.31
CA ILE A 86 6.50 5.07 -2.85
C ILE A 86 7.23 4.35 -1.71
N LYS A 87 7.94 5.09 -0.85
CA LYS A 87 8.65 4.51 0.30
C LYS A 87 7.72 3.79 1.25
N ALA A 88 6.54 4.34 1.56
CA ALA A 88 5.56 3.70 2.42
C ALA A 88 5.08 2.34 1.84
N ILE A 89 4.89 2.26 0.52
CA ILE A 89 4.54 1.00 -0.16
C ILE A 89 5.70 -0.01 -0.09
N GLU A 90 6.93 0.44 -0.32
CA GLU A 90 8.14 -0.39 -0.22
C GLU A 90 8.34 -0.94 1.20
N GLU A 91 8.11 -0.12 2.22
CA GLU A 91 8.21 -0.51 3.62
C GLU A 91 7.19 -1.60 3.99
N LEU A 92 5.91 -1.43 3.62
CA LEU A 92 4.88 -2.45 3.83
C LEU A 92 5.23 -3.77 3.14
N THR A 93 5.74 -3.70 1.90
CA THR A 93 6.17 -4.87 1.14
C THR A 93 7.33 -5.59 1.86
N ARG A 94 8.33 -4.82 2.31
CA ARG A 94 9.50 -5.36 3.04
C ARG A 94 9.08 -6.01 4.36
N GLU A 95 8.23 -5.36 5.14
CA GLU A 95 7.73 -5.89 6.41
C GLU A 95 6.97 -7.20 6.21
N GLU A 96 6.10 -7.28 5.20
CA GLU A 96 5.36 -8.52 4.91
C GLU A 96 6.30 -9.66 4.51
N GLU A 97 7.33 -9.37 3.70
CA GLU A 97 8.35 -10.36 3.34
C GLU A 97 9.16 -10.84 4.55
N GLU A 98 9.57 -9.94 5.43
CA GLU A 98 10.31 -10.25 6.64
C GLU A 98 9.47 -11.12 7.58
N GLN A 99 8.19 -10.80 7.76
CA GLN A 99 7.24 -11.62 8.52
C GLN A 99 7.09 -13.01 7.92
N LYS A 100 6.91 -13.12 6.60
CA LYS A 100 6.84 -14.42 5.88
C LYS A 100 8.13 -15.24 6.04
N LYS A 101 9.31 -14.61 6.01
CA LYS A 101 10.61 -15.26 6.22
C LYS A 101 10.76 -15.76 7.66
N ALA A 102 10.42 -14.93 8.64
CA ALA A 102 10.47 -15.28 10.06
C ALA A 102 9.50 -16.43 10.41
N GLU A 103 8.28 -16.40 9.87
CA GLU A 103 7.30 -17.47 10.06
C GLU A 103 7.77 -18.81 9.45
N LYS A 104 8.35 -18.76 8.25
CA LYS A 104 8.95 -19.94 7.61
C LYS A 104 10.11 -20.51 8.43
N ALA A 105 10.97 -19.65 8.99
CA ALA A 105 12.09 -20.08 9.84
C ALA A 105 11.59 -20.78 11.11
N LYS A 106 10.62 -20.18 11.84
CA LYS A 106 9.98 -20.80 13.01
C LYS A 106 9.36 -22.15 12.68
N LYS A 107 8.60 -22.24 11.60
CA LYS A 107 8.00 -23.51 11.12
C LYS A 107 9.05 -24.57 10.77
N LEU A 108 10.22 -24.18 10.30
CA LEU A 108 11.31 -25.10 9.99
C LEU A 108 12.00 -25.61 11.27
N GLU A 109 12.25 -24.72 12.23
CA GLU A 109 12.81 -25.07 13.54
C GLU A 109 11.88 -26.01 14.31
N GLU A 110 10.58 -25.72 14.38
CA GLU A 110 9.58 -26.59 14.99
C GLU A 110 9.57 -27.98 14.35
N LYS A 111 9.65 -28.06 13.02
CA LYS A 111 9.73 -29.35 12.30
C LYS A 111 11.00 -30.12 12.64
N ARG A 112 12.15 -29.44 12.74
CA ARG A 112 13.43 -30.06 13.13
C ARG A 112 13.37 -30.59 14.55
N ALA A 113 12.88 -29.80 15.50
CA ALA A 113 12.71 -30.21 16.89
C ALA A 113 11.80 -31.44 17.04
N LYS A 114 10.71 -31.53 16.27
CA LYS A 114 9.82 -32.71 16.26
C LYS A 114 10.51 -33.96 15.71
N ILE A 115 11.29 -33.82 14.63
CA ILE A 115 12.07 -34.93 14.07
C ILE A 115 13.13 -35.40 15.06
N GLU A 116 13.83 -34.47 15.74
CA GLU A 116 14.82 -34.76 16.77
C GLU A 116 14.21 -35.41 18.02
N ALA A 117 12.97 -35.05 18.38
CA ALA A 117 12.19 -35.68 19.44
C ALA A 117 11.64 -37.08 19.06
N GLY A 118 11.93 -37.57 17.85
CA GLY A 118 11.48 -38.89 17.39
C GLY A 118 10.03 -38.95 16.90
N GLU A 119 9.35 -37.81 16.75
CA GLU A 119 8.02 -37.76 16.15
C GLU A 119 8.15 -37.94 14.63
N ALA A 120 7.57 -39.04 14.12
CA ALA A 120 7.61 -39.33 12.68
C ALA A 120 6.92 -38.20 11.89
N PRO A 121 7.56 -37.65 10.85
CA PRO A 121 6.95 -36.57 10.06
C PRO A 121 5.65 -37.08 9.44
N GLU A 122 4.55 -36.34 9.64
CA GLU A 122 3.28 -36.64 8.97
C GLU A 122 3.51 -36.72 7.45
N LYS A 123 3.36 -37.92 6.90
CA LYS A 123 3.43 -38.13 5.44
C LYS A 123 2.18 -37.52 4.82
N LYS A 124 2.19 -36.23 4.50
CA LYS A 124 1.21 -35.60 3.60
C LYS A 124 1.50 -36.05 2.16
N GLY A 125 1.24 -37.32 1.89
CA GLY A 125 1.30 -37.88 0.56
C GLY A 125 0.07 -37.43 -0.24
N TRP A 126 0.28 -36.57 -1.23
CA TRP A 126 -0.76 -36.16 -2.19
C TRP A 126 -1.36 -37.37 -2.93
N ARG A 127 -0.64 -38.49 -2.94
CA ARG A 127 -1.07 -39.82 -3.38
C ARG A 127 -2.32 -40.34 -2.67
N ARG A 128 -2.70 -39.80 -1.51
CA ARG A 128 -3.92 -40.19 -0.79
C ARG A 128 -5.20 -39.58 -1.38
N PHE A 129 -5.06 -38.57 -2.25
CA PHE A 129 -6.16 -37.92 -2.97
C PHE A 129 -6.15 -38.21 -4.48
N LEU A 130 -5.19 -39.00 -4.96
CA LEU A 130 -5.22 -39.53 -6.32
C LEU A 130 -6.15 -40.75 -6.32
N PRO A 131 -7.27 -40.72 -7.04
CA PRO A 131 -7.90 -41.97 -7.40
C PRO A 131 -6.91 -42.59 -8.42
N PHE A 132 -6.46 -43.82 -8.17
CA PHE A 132 -5.59 -44.64 -9.04
C PHE A 132 -4.13 -44.17 -9.26
#